data_AF-A0A958EDH1-F1
#
_entry.id   AF-A0A958EDH1-F1
#
_cell.length_a   1.000
_cell.length_b   1.000
_cell.length_c   1.000
_cell.angle_alpha   90.00
_cell.angle_beta   90.00
_cell.angle_gamma   90.00
#
_symmetry.space_group_name_H-M   'P 1'
#
loop_
_entity.id
_entity.type
_entity.pdbx_description
1 polymer ?
#
loop_
_entity_poly.entity_id
_entity_poly.type
_entity_poly.pdbx_seq_one_letter_code
_entity_poly.pdbx_strand_id
1 'polypeptide(L)'
;MEFPDRLNHKVVSKDDPIFEELCELLELDTDLVDYLVYEDFDEVDYSMYDEYDEMDSGNSESWEPEHRIIEIYYLDGTKDEMEIELDSELDETIKRLLGDI
;
A
#
# COMPACT_ATOMS: atom_id res chain seq x y z
N MET A 1 16.71 19.06 0.25
CA MET A 1 15.35 18.85 0.73
C MET A 1 15.18 17.34 0.69
N GLU A 2 15.60 16.70 1.77
CA GLU A 2 15.52 15.25 1.94
C GLU A 2 14.05 14.98 2.25
N PHE A 3 13.37 14.29 1.34
CA PHE A 3 12.07 13.71 1.67
C PHE A 3 12.33 12.75 2.84
N PRO A 4 11.53 12.78 3.92
CA PRO A 4 11.61 11.70 4.89
C PRO A 4 11.43 10.41 4.10
N ASP A 5 12.42 9.52 4.15
CA ASP A 5 12.33 8.16 3.62
C ASP A 5 10.94 7.63 3.96
N ARG A 6 10.07 7.52 2.95
CA ARG A 6 8.80 6.79 3.07
C ARG A 6 9.20 5.32 3.16
N LEU A 7 9.58 4.95 4.38
CA LEU A 7 9.99 3.63 4.84
C LEU A 7 8.89 2.63 4.47
N ASN A 8 9.29 1.57 3.77
CA ASN A 8 8.52 0.37 3.42
C ASN A 8 7.34 0.53 2.44
N HIS A 9 7.62 0.95 1.21
CA HIS A 9 6.77 0.62 0.06
C HIS A 9 7.44 -0.45 -0.81
N LYS A 10 6.66 -1.42 -1.28
CA LYS A 10 7.12 -2.45 -2.20
C LYS A 10 6.58 -2.19 -3.58
N VAL A 11 7.50 -1.94 -4.52
CA VAL A 11 7.14 -1.75 -5.92
C VAL A 11 7.21 -3.09 -6.62
N VAL A 12 6.13 -3.44 -7.32
CA VAL A 12 6.04 -4.64 -8.16
C VAL A 12 5.83 -4.18 -9.59
N SER A 13 6.80 -4.45 -10.45
CA SER A 13 6.79 -4.08 -11.86
C SER A 13 6.51 -5.27 -12.75
N LYS A 14 6.25 -5.08 -14.06
CA LYS A 14 6.08 -6.20 -15.01
C LYS A 14 7.26 -7.18 -15.08
N ASP A 15 8.45 -6.77 -14.63
CA ASP A 15 9.65 -7.62 -14.61
C ASP A 15 9.65 -8.59 -13.41
N ASP A 16 8.80 -8.34 -12.41
CA ASP A 16 8.69 -9.16 -11.21
C ASP A 16 7.85 -10.42 -11.47
N PRO A 17 8.32 -11.61 -11.06
CA PRO A 17 7.61 -12.86 -11.29
C PRO A 17 6.27 -12.95 -10.54
N ILE A 18 6.09 -12.12 -9.52
CA ILE A 18 4.86 -12.02 -8.72
C ILE A 18 3.86 -11.01 -9.31
N PHE A 19 4.24 -10.24 -10.33
CA PHE A 19 3.38 -9.21 -10.93
C PHE A 19 2.12 -9.80 -11.54
N GLU A 20 2.26 -10.85 -12.35
CA GLU A 20 1.12 -11.51 -12.99
C GLU A 20 0.16 -12.09 -11.95
N GLU A 21 0.70 -12.72 -10.90
CA GLU A 21 -0.08 -13.30 -9.81
C GLU A 21 -0.78 -12.24 -8.95
N LEU A 22 -0.12 -11.10 -8.68
CA LEU A 22 -0.73 -9.97 -7.98
C LEU A 22 -1.83 -9.30 -8.79
N CYS A 23 -1.61 -9.09 -10.09
CA CYS A 23 -2.66 -8.56 -10.96
C CYS A 23 -3.84 -9.53 -11.05
N GLU A 24 -3.62 -10.84 -11.13
CA GLU A 24 -4.71 -11.82 -11.10
C GLU A 24 -5.50 -11.75 -9.78
N LEU A 25 -4.81 -11.64 -8.65
CA LEU A 25 -5.43 -11.53 -7.33
C LEU A 25 -6.26 -10.26 -7.17
N LEU A 26 -5.79 -9.14 -7.72
CA LEU A 26 -6.44 -7.84 -7.66
C LEU A 26 -7.46 -7.63 -8.80
N GLU A 27 -7.71 -8.65 -9.63
CA GLU A 27 -8.57 -8.58 -10.81
C GLU A 27 -8.17 -7.46 -11.80
N LEU A 28 -6.86 -7.22 -11.93
CA LEU A 28 -6.25 -6.20 -12.78
C LEU A 28 -5.73 -6.78 -14.10
N ASP A 29 -5.78 -5.95 -15.13
CA ASP A 29 -5.29 -6.31 -16.47
C ASP A 29 -3.78 -6.01 -16.60
N THR A 30 -2.95 -7.06 -16.59
CA THR A 30 -1.47 -6.95 -16.66
C THR A 30 -0.96 -6.24 -17.91
N ASP A 31 -1.74 -6.27 -19.00
CA ASP A 31 -1.41 -5.59 -20.25
C ASP A 31 -1.57 -4.06 -20.11
N LEU A 32 -2.45 -3.60 -19.20
CA LEU A 32 -2.73 -2.19 -18.97
C LEU A 32 -1.94 -1.59 -17.79
N VAL A 33 -1.65 -2.38 -16.76
CA VAL A 33 -0.87 -1.97 -15.57
C VAL A 33 0.62 -1.94 -15.91
N ASP A 34 1.34 -0.89 -15.51
CA ASP A 34 2.81 -0.74 -15.66
C ASP A 34 3.56 -1.25 -14.41
N TYR A 35 3.16 -0.76 -13.24
CA TYR A 35 3.67 -1.22 -11.94
C TYR A 35 2.64 -0.96 -10.84
N LEU A 36 2.77 -1.68 -9.74
CA LEU A 36 2.00 -1.52 -8.53
C LEU A 36 2.93 -1.07 -7.40
N VAL A 37 2.42 -0.23 -6.53
CA VAL A 37 3.10 0.17 -5.30
C VAL A 37 2.23 -0.30 -4.15
N TYR A 38 2.79 -1.18 -3.34
CA TYR A 38 2.18 -1.72 -2.16
C TYR A 38 2.75 -1.01 -0.95
N GLU A 39 1.93 -0.24 -0.23
CA GLU A 39 2.37 0.39 1.02
C GLU A 39 2.31 -0.65 2.15
N ASP A 40 3.44 -0.90 2.79
CA ASP A 40 3.48 -1.73 3.99
C ASP A 40 3.37 -0.84 5.23
N PHE A 41 2.23 -0.93 5.90
CA PHE A 41 1.86 -0.09 7.04
C PHE A 41 2.49 -0.55 8.35
N ASP A 42 3.27 -1.65 8.38
CA ASP A 42 3.77 -2.24 9.62
C ASP A 42 4.75 -1.31 10.37
N GLU A 43 5.34 -0.32 9.67
CA GLU A 43 6.26 0.67 10.26
C GLU A 43 5.93 2.14 9.92
N VAL A 44 4.75 2.45 9.38
CA VAL A 44 4.40 3.86 9.11
C VAL A 44 4.01 4.54 10.42
N ASP A 45 4.97 5.25 11.00
CA ASP A 45 4.78 6.03 12.21
C ASP A 45 3.92 7.28 11.92
N TYR A 46 2.60 7.13 12.02
CA TYR A 46 1.62 8.22 11.84
C TYR A 46 1.63 9.25 12.98
N SER A 47 2.46 9.07 14.01
CA SER A 47 2.59 10.07 15.09
C SER A 47 3.17 11.40 14.59
N MET A 48 3.76 11.43 13.39
CA MET A 48 4.22 12.68 12.76
C MET A 48 3.09 13.56 12.21
N TYR A 49 1.84 13.05 12.11
CA TYR A 49 0.66 13.86 11.74
C TYR A 49 -0.11 14.40 12.96
N ASP A 50 0.28 14.01 14.18
CA ASP A 50 -0.30 14.49 15.44
C ASP A 50 0.01 15.99 15.70
N GLU A 51 1.08 16.52 15.09
CA GLU A 51 1.59 17.87 15.41
C GLU A 51 0.80 19.04 14.78
N TYR A 52 -0.23 18.76 13.97
CA TYR A 52 -1.11 19.80 13.40
C TYR A 52 -2.54 19.84 13.98
N ASP A 53 -2.92 18.87 14.83
CA ASP A 53 -4.24 18.81 15.47
C ASP A 53 -4.17 19.01 16.99
N GLU A 54 -3.37 19.98 17.45
CA GLU A 54 -3.40 20.45 18.85
C GLU A 54 -4.72 21.22 19.21
N MET A 55 -5.87 20.83 18.64
CA MET A 55 -7.16 21.44 18.96
C MET A 55 -8.35 20.48 19.12
N ASP A 56 -8.15 19.18 19.38
CA ASP A 56 -9.19 18.35 20.00
C ASP A 56 -8.60 17.35 21.01
N SER A 57 -8.43 17.80 22.25
CA SER A 57 -8.15 16.93 23.40
C SER A 57 -9.36 16.03 23.66
N GLY A 58 -9.40 14.84 23.05
CA GLY A 58 -10.64 14.06 23.07
C GLY A 58 -10.58 12.56 22.86
N ASN A 59 -9.64 11.97 22.11
CA ASN A 59 -9.56 10.51 21.98
C ASN A 59 -8.21 10.14 21.35
N SER A 60 -7.25 9.63 22.14
CA SER A 60 -6.07 8.95 21.60
C SER A 60 -6.49 7.58 21.09
N GLU A 61 -7.44 7.56 20.15
CA GLU A 61 -7.71 6.38 19.35
C GLU A 61 -6.56 6.38 18.35
N SER A 62 -5.52 5.59 18.61
CA SER A 62 -4.57 5.22 17.58
C SER A 62 -5.41 4.79 16.38
N TRP A 63 -5.45 5.62 15.35
CA TRP A 63 -6.12 5.27 14.11
C TRP A 63 -5.27 4.15 13.51
N GLU A 64 -5.60 2.92 13.86
CA GLU A 64 -5.03 1.74 13.24
C GLU A 64 -5.58 1.71 11.80
N PRO A 65 -4.74 1.69 10.76
CA PRO A 65 -5.23 1.65 9.40
C PRO A 65 -6.06 0.37 9.23
N GLU A 66 -7.38 0.49 9.07
CA GLU A 66 -8.23 -0.70 8.83
C GLU A 66 -8.01 -1.27 7.43
N HIS A 67 -7.40 -0.49 6.53
CA HIS A 67 -7.18 -0.82 5.14
C HIS A 67 -5.74 -0.48 4.70
N ARG A 68 -5.19 -1.33 3.83
CA ARG A 68 -3.95 -1.16 3.11
C ARG A 68 -4.22 -0.60 1.72
N ILE A 69 -3.42 0.39 1.32
CA ILE A 69 -3.54 1.03 0.01
C ILE A 69 -2.54 0.40 -0.98
N ILE A 70 -3.05 0.05 -2.16
CA ILE A 70 -2.26 -0.33 -3.32
C ILE A 70 -2.46 0.72 -4.39
N GLU A 71 -1.38 1.38 -4.78
CA GLU A 71 -1.39 2.28 -5.93
C GLU A 71 -1.10 1.49 -7.20
N ILE A 72 -1.96 1.65 -8.20
CA ILE A 72 -1.87 0.98 -9.50
C ILE A 72 -1.53 2.04 -10.55
N TYR A 73 -0.38 1.90 -11.17
CA TYR A 73 0.07 2.80 -12.23
C TYR A 73 -0.13 2.12 -13.58
N TYR A 74 -0.92 2.75 -14.46
CA TYR A 74 -1.22 2.22 -15.78
C TYR A 74 -0.28 2.77 -16.85
N LEU A 75 -0.13 2.03 -17.95
CA LEU A 75 0.70 2.42 -19.09
C LEU A 75 0.25 3.73 -19.76
N ASP A 76 -1.04 4.08 -19.68
CA ASP A 76 -1.59 5.33 -20.20
C ASP A 76 -1.22 6.55 -19.32
N GLY A 77 -0.56 6.32 -18.18
CA GLY A 77 -0.21 7.36 -17.20
C GLY A 77 -1.34 7.66 -16.21
N THR A 78 -2.42 6.89 -16.23
CA THR A 78 -3.46 6.93 -15.21
C THR A 78 -2.95 6.27 -13.92
N LYS A 79 -3.37 6.79 -12.78
CA LYS A 79 -3.15 6.19 -11.45
C LYS A 79 -4.51 5.82 -10.87
N ASP A 80 -4.60 4.63 -10.29
CA ASP A 80 -5.74 4.18 -9.49
C ASP A 80 -5.26 3.70 -8.12
N GLU A 81 -6.16 3.67 -7.15
CA GLU A 81 -5.86 3.34 -5.75
C GLU A 81 -6.88 2.33 -5.26
N MET A 82 -6.38 1.20 -4.75
CA MET A 82 -7.21 0.12 -4.22
C MET A 82 -6.96 -0.02 -2.73
N GLU A 83 -8.05 -0.01 -1.96
CA GLU A 83 -8.04 -0.20 -0.51
C GLU A 83 -8.41 -1.66 -0.19
N ILE A 84 -7.58 -2.32 0.62
CA ILE A 84 -7.75 -3.72 1.01
C ILE A 84 -7.81 -3.79 2.52
N GLU A 85 -8.84 -4.41 3.08
CA GLU A 85 -8.96 -4.62 4.52
C GLU A 85 -7.73 -5.36 5.08
N LEU A 86 -7.09 -4.81 6.13
CA LEU A 86 -6.00 -5.50 6.83
C LEU A 86 -6.49 -6.82 7.43
N ASP A 87 -5.58 -7.79 7.56
CA ASP A 87 -5.87 -9.14 8.08
C ASP A 87 -6.90 -9.93 7.26
N SER A 88 -7.24 -9.45 6.06
CA SER A 88 -8.04 -10.21 5.11
C SER A 88 -7.21 -11.29 4.43
N GLU A 89 -7.88 -12.33 3.93
CA GLU A 89 -7.25 -13.39 3.13
C GLU A 89 -6.44 -12.81 1.96
N LEU A 90 -6.91 -11.69 1.40
CA LEU A 90 -6.24 -10.96 0.33
C LEU A 90 -4.95 -10.28 0.82
N ASP A 91 -4.97 -9.58 1.96
CA ASP A 91 -3.78 -8.97 2.57
C ASP A 91 -2.72 -10.02 2.92
N GLU A 92 -3.11 -11.11 3.59
CA GLU A 92 -2.19 -12.21 3.94
C GLU A 92 -1.57 -12.86 2.69
N THR A 93 -2.37 -13.03 1.63
CA THR A 93 -1.88 -13.58 0.37
C THR A 93 -0.87 -12.63 -0.26
N ILE A 94 -1.14 -11.33 -0.31
CA ILE A 94 -0.20 -10.36 -0.88
C ILE A 94 1.10 -10.30 -0.07
N LYS A 95 1.03 -10.22 1.26
CA LYS A 95 2.22 -10.28 2.13
C LYS A 95 3.07 -11.51 1.85
N ARG A 96 2.44 -12.66 1.64
CA ARG A 96 3.11 -13.91 1.28
C ARG A 96 3.78 -13.85 -0.10
N LEU A 97 3.12 -13.28 -1.11
CA LEU A 97 3.68 -13.10 -2.45
C LEU A 97 4.88 -12.15 -2.43
N LEU A 98 4.77 -11.08 -1.64
CA LEU A 98 5.83 -10.14 -1.43
C LEU A 98 6.97 -10.74 -0.58
N GLY A 99 6.79 -11.89 0.07
CA GLY A 99 7.84 -12.54 0.85
C GLY A 99 8.12 -11.86 2.19
N ASP A 100 7.09 -11.25 2.78
CA ASP A 100 7.13 -10.62 4.12
C ASP A 100 6.86 -11.63 5.26
N ILE A 101 7.03 -12.94 5.01
CA ILE A 101 6.79 -14.06 5.94
C ILE A 101 8.05 -14.92 6.11
#